data_AF-A0A923FAW3-F1
#
_entry.id   AF-A0A923FAW3-F1
#
_cell.length_a   1.000
_cell.length_b   1.000
_cell.length_c   1.000
_cell.angle_alpha   90.00
_cell.angle_beta   90.00
_cell.angle_gamma   90.00
#
_symmetry.space_group_name_H-M   'P 1'
#
loop_
_entity.id
_entity.type
_entity.pdbx_description
1 polymer ?
#
loop_
_entity_poly.entity_id
_entity_poly.type
_entity_poly.pdbx_seq_one_letter_code
_entity_poly.pdbx_strand_id
1 'polypeptide(L)'
;NALSNILTGNAGNNVLDGLGGTDTLIGGAGDDTYYINGRDDTVIEQAGEGHDVIRSNVSYTLSANVEDGVLLGTANLNFGGNTLSNTLTGNAGNNVLDGLGGTDTLIGGAGD
;
A
#
# COMPACT_ATOMS: atom_id res chain seq x y z
N ASN A 1 9.01 10.20 13.33
CA ASN A 1 7.85 11.11 13.41
C ASN A 1 6.70 10.33 14.04
N ALA A 2 5.85 10.97 14.83
CA ALA A 2 4.68 10.34 15.46
C ALA A 2 3.44 11.27 15.37
N LEU A 3 3.54 12.33 14.57
CA LEU A 3 2.48 13.29 14.36
C LEU A 3 1.60 12.82 13.20
N SER A 4 0.34 13.25 13.17
CA SER A 4 -0.49 13.12 11.98
C SER A 4 -0.08 14.17 10.94
N ASN A 5 0.21 13.73 9.72
CA ASN A 5 0.64 14.58 8.63
C ASN A 5 -0.25 14.38 7.40
N ILE A 6 -0.28 15.42 6.55
CA ILE A 6 -0.83 15.34 5.21
C ILE A 6 0.35 15.56 4.26
N LEU A 7 0.66 14.54 3.47
CA LEU A 7 1.69 14.60 2.44
C LEU A 7 0.97 14.58 1.09
N THR A 8 1.31 15.52 0.21
CA THR A 8 0.74 15.62 -1.13
C THR A 8 1.86 15.63 -2.15
N GLY A 9 1.79 14.69 -3.09
CA GLY A 9 2.66 14.60 -4.25
C GLY A 9 2.29 15.61 -5.34
N ASN A 10 2.72 15.31 -6.55
CA ASN A 10 2.56 16.16 -7.73
C ASN A 10 2.21 15.32 -8.97
N ALA A 11 2.74 15.66 -10.14
CA ALA A 11 2.40 15.01 -11.41
C ALA A 11 3.50 14.07 -11.90
N GLY A 12 4.44 13.71 -11.03
CA GLY A 12 5.48 12.74 -11.33
C GLY A 12 5.68 11.82 -10.15
N ASN A 13 6.40 10.73 -10.38
CA ASN A 13 6.56 9.61 -9.47
C ASN A 13 7.14 10.05 -8.12
N ASN A 14 6.35 9.92 -7.07
CA ASN A 14 6.64 10.35 -5.71
C ASN A 14 6.82 9.17 -4.77
N VAL A 15 7.60 9.41 -3.73
CA VAL A 15 7.73 8.50 -2.59
C VAL A 15 7.21 9.22 -1.37
N LEU A 16 6.13 8.72 -0.79
CA LEU A 16 5.40 9.35 0.30
C LEU A 16 5.52 8.46 1.54
N ASP A 17 6.23 8.95 2.55
CA ASP A 17 6.47 8.25 3.83
C ASP A 17 6.26 9.24 5.00
N GLY A 18 5.11 9.10 5.68
CA GLY A 18 4.80 9.88 6.88
C GLY A 18 5.58 9.44 8.12
N LEU A 19 6.25 8.29 8.04
CA LEU A 19 6.80 7.53 9.16
C LEU A 19 5.66 7.07 10.09
N GLY A 20 5.82 7.14 11.40
CA GLY A 20 4.75 6.79 12.33
C GLY A 20 3.78 7.95 12.55
N GLY A 21 2.59 7.64 13.04
CA GLY A 21 1.50 8.62 13.17
C GLY A 21 0.23 8.04 12.57
N THR A 22 -0.70 8.93 12.26
CA THR A 22 -1.89 8.64 11.44
C THR A 22 -1.85 9.65 10.29
N ASP A 23 -1.36 9.21 9.16
CA ASP A 23 -1.02 10.09 8.05
C ASP A 23 -2.01 9.97 6.89
N THR A 24 -2.15 11.05 6.10
CA THR A 24 -2.85 11.04 4.82
C THR A 24 -1.84 11.29 3.71
N LEU A 25 -1.70 10.33 2.81
CA LEU A 25 -0.75 10.35 1.69
C LEU A 25 -1.55 10.47 0.39
N ILE A 26 -1.35 11.57 -0.34
CA ILE A 26 -2.06 11.89 -1.59
C ILE A 26 -1.01 11.92 -2.70
N GLY A 27 -1.08 11.05 -3.71
CA GLY A 27 -0.08 11.02 -4.79
C GLY A 27 -0.26 12.15 -5.77
N GLY A 28 -1.35 12.08 -6.51
CA GLY A 28 -1.51 12.84 -7.74
C GLY A 28 -1.06 11.97 -8.92
N ALA A 29 -0.72 12.58 -10.05
CA ALA A 29 -0.35 11.82 -11.23
C ALA A 29 1.10 11.29 -11.17
N GLY A 30 1.36 10.19 -11.87
CA GLY A 30 2.64 9.49 -11.86
C GLY A 30 2.53 8.15 -11.15
N ASP A 31 3.58 7.33 -11.27
CA ASP A 31 3.63 6.04 -10.59
C ASP A 31 4.24 6.23 -9.19
N ASP A 32 3.40 6.30 -8.18
CA ASP A 32 3.74 6.69 -6.83
C ASP A 32 3.95 5.49 -5.88
N THR A 33 4.73 5.73 -4.83
CA THR A 33 5.05 4.74 -3.80
C THR A 33 4.69 5.26 -2.41
N TYR A 34 3.81 4.54 -1.72
CA TYR A 34 3.35 4.86 -0.37
C TYR A 34 4.01 3.95 0.65
N TYR A 35 4.55 4.52 1.72
CA TYR A 35 4.99 3.77 2.89
C TYR A 35 3.95 3.88 3.99
N ILE A 36 3.39 2.73 4.37
CA ILE A 36 2.40 2.61 5.44
C ILE A 36 3.08 2.05 6.67
N ASN A 37 3.16 2.90 7.71
CA ASN A 37 3.79 2.51 8.98
C ASN A 37 2.80 2.51 10.15
N GLY A 38 1.66 3.18 10.02
CA GLY A 38 0.52 3.14 10.92
C GLY A 38 -0.67 2.41 10.30
N ARG A 39 -1.42 1.66 11.10
CA ARG A 39 -2.65 0.98 10.62
C ARG A 39 -3.74 1.96 10.19
N ASP A 40 -3.68 3.18 10.70
CA ASP A 40 -4.67 4.23 10.46
C ASP A 40 -4.24 5.19 9.34
N ASP A 41 -3.09 4.98 8.70
CA ASP A 41 -2.66 5.77 7.55
C ASP A 41 -3.64 5.58 6.39
N THR A 42 -3.88 6.64 5.62
CA THR A 42 -4.81 6.64 4.48
C THR A 42 -4.10 7.07 3.21
N VAL A 43 -4.27 6.32 2.13
CA VAL A 43 -3.81 6.68 0.78
C VAL A 43 -4.98 7.20 -0.04
N ILE A 44 -4.76 8.28 -0.79
CA ILE A 44 -5.75 8.87 -1.69
C ILE A 44 -5.16 8.94 -3.09
N GLU A 45 -5.69 8.09 -3.98
CA GLU A 45 -5.42 8.05 -5.42
C GLU A 45 -6.69 8.22 -6.23
N GLN A 46 -6.61 8.83 -7.41
CA GLN A 46 -7.70 8.87 -8.37
C GLN A 46 -7.48 7.91 -9.54
N ALA A 47 -8.59 7.51 -10.17
CA ALA A 47 -8.54 6.63 -11.31
C ALA A 47 -7.77 7.26 -12.49
N GLY A 48 -6.76 6.54 -12.99
CA GLY A 48 -5.96 6.95 -14.15
C GLY A 48 -4.85 7.95 -13.83
N GLU A 49 -4.46 8.09 -12.56
CA GLU A 49 -3.33 8.92 -12.15
C GLU A 49 -1.98 8.22 -12.28
N GLY A 50 -1.94 6.88 -12.27
CA GLY A 50 -0.69 6.15 -12.44
C GLY A 50 -0.87 4.66 -12.28
N HIS A 51 0.25 3.97 -12.08
CA HIS A 51 0.30 2.61 -11.56
C HIS A 51 1.06 2.59 -10.23
N ASP A 52 0.30 2.51 -9.14
CA ASP A 52 0.78 2.89 -7.82
C ASP A 52 1.04 1.68 -6.91
N VAL A 53 1.95 1.85 -5.94
CA VAL A 53 2.32 0.78 -5.02
C VAL A 53 2.30 1.20 -3.56
N ILE A 54 1.61 0.41 -2.74
CA ILE A 54 1.70 0.51 -1.28
C ILE A 54 2.73 -0.48 -0.75
N ARG A 55 3.66 0.01 0.07
CA ARG A 55 4.64 -0.77 0.81
C ARG A 55 4.33 -0.65 2.30
N SER A 56 3.92 -1.75 2.93
CA SER A 56 3.40 -1.70 4.30
C SER A 56 4.25 -2.50 5.28
N ASN A 57 4.50 -1.94 6.48
CA ASN A 57 5.09 -2.67 7.60
C ASN A 57 4.05 -3.11 8.66
N VAL A 58 2.77 -2.84 8.41
CA VAL A 58 1.60 -3.27 9.20
C VAL A 58 0.62 -4.04 8.33
N SER A 59 -0.37 -4.70 8.93
CA SER A 59 -1.48 -5.24 8.13
C SER A 59 -2.28 -4.09 7.54
N TYR A 60 -2.64 -4.18 6.27
CA TYR A 60 -3.30 -3.10 5.54
C TYR A 60 -4.21 -3.65 4.45
N THR A 61 -5.10 -2.80 3.92
CA THR A 61 -5.91 -3.09 2.74
C THR A 61 -5.66 -1.96 1.75
N LEU A 62 -5.34 -2.28 0.50
CA LEU A 62 -5.07 -1.27 -0.52
C LEU A 62 -6.25 -0.29 -0.61
N SER A 63 -5.91 0.99 -0.67
CA SER A 63 -6.90 2.04 -0.97
C SER A 63 -7.38 1.90 -2.41
N ALA A 64 -8.50 2.54 -2.74
CA ALA A 64 -9.00 2.53 -4.12
C ALA A 64 -7.95 3.13 -5.08
N ASN A 65 -7.95 2.65 -6.33
CA ASN A 65 -7.07 3.13 -7.40
C ASN A 65 -5.57 2.87 -7.17
N VAL A 66 -5.20 1.97 -6.25
CA VAL A 66 -3.83 1.47 -6.12
C VAL A 66 -3.77 0.04 -6.68
N GLU A 67 -2.78 -0.23 -7.53
CA GLU A 67 -2.66 -1.49 -8.26
C GLU A 67 -1.84 -2.53 -7.49
N ASP A 68 -0.76 -2.12 -6.80
CA ASP A 68 0.19 -3.04 -6.19
C ASP A 68 0.33 -2.89 -4.67
N GLY A 69 0.59 -4.01 -4.00
CA GLY A 69 0.88 -4.08 -2.57
C GLY A 69 2.09 -4.96 -2.26
N VAL A 70 3.02 -4.47 -1.45
CA VAL A 70 4.15 -5.25 -0.91
C VAL A 70 4.23 -5.16 0.62
N LEU A 71 4.13 -6.29 1.32
CA LEU A 71 4.44 -6.37 2.75
C LEU A 71 5.95 -6.33 2.96
N LEU A 72 6.39 -5.56 3.94
CA LEU A 72 7.79 -5.43 4.33
C LEU A 72 8.11 -6.23 5.59
N GLY A 73 9.39 -6.50 5.80
CA GLY A 73 9.89 -7.13 7.03
C GLY A 73 9.58 -8.63 7.11
N THR A 74 9.40 -9.12 8.33
CA THR A 74 9.24 -10.57 8.63
C THR A 74 8.10 -10.83 9.61
N ALA A 75 7.27 -9.83 9.90
CA ALA A 75 6.14 -9.97 10.82
C ALA A 75 4.99 -10.69 10.13
N ASN A 76 4.15 -11.38 10.92
CA ASN A 76 2.92 -11.99 10.45
C ASN A 76 1.87 -10.89 10.19
N LEU A 77 1.83 -10.43 8.94
CA LEU A 77 0.97 -9.35 8.49
C LEU A 77 -0.02 -9.85 7.44
N ASN A 78 -1.12 -9.11 7.26
CA ASN A 78 -2.13 -9.46 6.27
C ASN A 78 -2.24 -8.31 5.28
N PHE A 79 -2.51 -8.63 4.02
CA PHE A 79 -2.72 -7.64 2.98
C PHE A 79 -4.03 -7.90 2.24
N GLY A 80 -4.94 -6.94 2.27
CA GLY A 80 -6.12 -6.91 1.40
C GLY A 80 -5.85 -6.10 0.13
N GLY A 81 -6.41 -6.53 -0.99
CA GLY A 81 -6.48 -5.77 -2.24
C GLY A 81 -7.64 -4.79 -2.24
N ASN A 82 -8.17 -4.49 -3.42
CA ASN A 82 -9.35 -3.64 -3.63
C ASN A 82 -10.22 -4.24 -4.76
N THR A 83 -10.97 -3.43 -5.49
CA THR A 83 -11.86 -3.93 -6.57
C THR A 83 -11.17 -4.08 -7.93
N LEU A 84 -9.92 -3.64 -8.05
CA LEU A 84 -9.09 -3.73 -9.26
C LEU A 84 -8.41 -5.10 -9.34
N SER A 85 -7.68 -5.34 -10.42
CA SER A 85 -6.74 -6.47 -10.48
C SER A 85 -5.45 -6.09 -9.76
N ASN A 86 -5.22 -6.66 -8.57
CA ASN A 86 -4.06 -6.29 -7.76
C ASN A 86 -2.90 -7.28 -7.87
N THR A 87 -1.66 -6.80 -7.75
CA THR A 87 -0.49 -7.64 -7.43
C THR A 87 -0.15 -7.48 -5.96
N LEU A 88 -0.39 -8.51 -5.15
CA LEU A 88 -0.07 -8.50 -3.72
C LEU A 88 1.10 -9.43 -3.43
N THR A 89 2.16 -8.87 -2.84
CA THR A 89 3.35 -9.61 -2.41
C THR A 89 3.46 -9.65 -0.89
N GLY A 90 3.47 -10.84 -0.33
CA GLY A 90 3.74 -11.12 1.07
C GLY A 90 5.21 -10.91 1.45
N ASN A 91 5.49 -11.04 2.74
CA ASN A 91 6.84 -10.95 3.31
C ASN A 91 7.32 -12.34 3.77
N ALA A 92 8.29 -12.40 4.70
CA ALA A 92 8.81 -13.67 5.22
C ALA A 92 8.05 -14.21 6.45
N GLY A 93 7.02 -13.51 6.92
CA GLY A 93 6.14 -13.96 7.99
C GLY A 93 4.91 -14.70 7.42
N ASN A 94 4.10 -15.27 8.30
CA ASN A 94 2.88 -15.95 7.88
C ASN A 94 1.85 -14.90 7.49
N ASN A 95 1.59 -14.76 6.19
CA ASN A 95 0.71 -13.73 5.66
C ASN A 95 -0.64 -14.29 5.22
N VAL A 96 -1.70 -13.52 5.45
CA VAL A 96 -2.96 -13.71 4.74
C VAL A 96 -3.06 -12.64 3.66
N LEU A 97 -3.07 -13.07 2.39
CA LEU A 97 -3.30 -12.21 1.24
C LEU A 97 -4.73 -12.45 0.73
N ASP A 98 -5.51 -11.38 0.61
CA ASP A 98 -6.87 -11.42 0.07
C ASP A 98 -6.96 -10.39 -1.05
N GLY A 99 -7.10 -10.82 -2.30
CA GLY A 99 -7.24 -9.92 -3.45
C GLY A 99 -8.54 -9.11 -3.45
N LEU A 100 -9.55 -9.57 -2.71
CA LEU A 100 -10.93 -9.06 -2.75
C LEU A 100 -11.60 -9.20 -4.12
N GLY A 101 -11.61 -8.14 -4.93
CA GLY A 101 -12.24 -8.13 -6.25
C GLY A 101 -11.23 -8.27 -7.38
N GLY A 102 -11.67 -8.20 -8.63
CA GLY A 102 -10.77 -8.20 -9.78
C GLY A 102 -10.12 -9.55 -10.10
N THR A 103 -9.05 -9.50 -10.89
CA THR A 103 -8.25 -10.69 -11.26
C THR A 103 -6.83 -10.53 -10.70
N ASP A 104 -6.60 -11.10 -9.53
CA ASP A 104 -5.40 -10.81 -8.74
C ASP A 104 -4.24 -11.76 -8.99
N THR A 105 -3.05 -11.25 -8.72
CA THR A 105 -1.82 -12.04 -8.55
C THR A 105 -1.38 -11.98 -7.10
N LEU A 106 -1.54 -13.09 -6.37
CA LEU A 106 -1.14 -13.20 -4.96
C LEU A 106 0.17 -13.98 -4.85
N ILE A 107 1.22 -13.31 -4.39
CA ILE A 107 2.58 -13.83 -4.24
C ILE A 107 2.86 -13.96 -2.74
N GLY A 108 2.83 -15.18 -2.20
CA GLY A 108 2.94 -15.43 -0.74
C GLY A 108 4.25 -14.95 -0.08
N GLY A 109 5.28 -14.63 -0.85
CA GLY A 109 6.58 -14.24 -0.33
C GLY A 109 7.40 -15.47 0.10
N ALA A 110 8.16 -15.32 1.19
CA ALA A 110 9.02 -16.38 1.73
C ALA A 110 8.42 -17.04 2.99
N GLY A 111 7.26 -16.57 3.45
CA GLY A 111 6.53 -17.16 4.57
C GLY A 111 5.76 -18.42 4.17
N ASP A 112 5.40 -19.22 5.19
CA ASP A 112 4.60 -20.45 5.07
C ASP A 112 3.08 -20.19 5.10
#